data_AF-A0A1C7MLA4-F1
#
_entry.id   AF-A0A1C7MLA4-F1
#
_cell.length_a   1.000
_cell.length_b   1.000
_cell.length_c   1.000
_cell.angle_alpha   90.00
_cell.angle_beta   90.00
_cell.angle_gamma   90.00
#
_symmetry.space_group_name_H-M   'P 1'
#
loop_
_entity.id
_entity.type
_entity.pdbx_description
1 polymer ?
#
loop_
_entity_poly.entity_id
_entity_poly.type
_entity_poly.pdbx_seq_one_letter_code
_entity_poly.pdbx_strand_id
1 'polypeptide(L)'
;MRSLFELCKELGVDLVQYAAVQAIRPDQSDLSSWFVEGFQSTDKGDTLAPKHFSFKTFKVAITCGAFVNHVLYPSFGFTLDVDIWEMVYQYYSIDPKVSFPKMWFQFANDTPPVSGGKPISNLFYGFPSVPWGPPNLARIAVDTATQVIKDPVDRSHSNIAEEDLENTRQWVAKHIVGISPDPVPVFVGEALQTNVYDNMFVLDYIPEGLLPNAGAGRARSIAVFTAGWGMKFVPLIGRIMKQLLVDGGTNEFDISQFKMDRGGDRLFTCVLWIG
;
A
#
# COMPACT_ATOMS: atom_id res chain seq x y z
N MET A 1 2.43 8.30 10.98
CA MET A 1 1.24 8.78 10.23
C MET A 1 0.51 9.90 10.95
N ARG A 2 0.00 9.74 12.19
CA ARG A 2 -0.68 10.83 12.92
C ARG A 2 0.17 12.11 13.02
N SER A 3 1.46 11.99 13.32
CA SER A 3 2.36 13.15 13.37
C SER A 3 2.49 13.87 12.03
N LEU A 4 2.48 13.16 10.90
CA LEU A 4 2.49 13.77 9.56
C LEU A 4 1.16 14.47 9.27
N PHE A 5 0.05 13.87 9.68
CA PHE A 5 -1.28 14.47 9.52
C PHE A 5 -1.41 15.79 10.29
N GLU A 6 -0.99 15.82 11.57
CA GLU A 6 -1.02 17.06 12.36
C GLU A 6 -0.05 18.12 11.80
N LEU A 7 1.15 17.72 11.39
CA LEU A 7 2.08 18.64 10.74
C LEU A 7 1.50 19.26 9.46
N CYS A 8 0.81 18.47 8.62
CA CYS A 8 0.12 18.99 7.44
C CYS A 8 -0.95 20.02 7.83
N LYS A 9 -1.73 19.78 8.89
CA LYS A 9 -2.72 20.74 9.39
C LYS A 9 -2.08 22.04 9.87
N GLU A 10 -0.99 21.94 10.64
CA GLU A 10 -0.25 23.10 11.14
C GLU A 10 0.33 23.95 10.00
N LEU A 11 0.71 23.29 8.89
CA LEU A 11 1.19 23.95 7.67
C LEU A 11 0.08 24.45 6.75
N GLY A 12 -1.20 24.33 7.14
CA GLY A 12 -2.34 24.83 6.37
C GLY A 12 -2.71 23.98 5.16
N VAL A 13 -2.37 22.68 5.16
CA VAL A 13 -2.80 21.75 4.11
C VAL A 13 -4.28 21.40 4.33
N ASP A 14 -5.10 21.56 3.29
CA ASP A 14 -6.49 21.10 3.29
C ASP A 14 -6.55 19.57 3.28
N LEU A 15 -6.92 18.97 4.40
CA LEU A 15 -7.05 17.52 4.56
C LEU A 15 -8.52 17.10 4.50
N VAL A 16 -8.89 16.46 3.39
CA VAL A 16 -10.24 15.94 3.17
C VAL A 16 -10.27 14.43 3.43
N GLN A 17 -11.14 13.99 4.35
CA GLN A 17 -11.35 12.58 4.68
C GLN A 17 -12.69 12.09 4.11
N TYR A 18 -12.84 10.77 4.02
CA TYR A 18 -14.02 10.10 3.46
C TYR A 18 -14.32 10.53 2.00
N ALA A 19 -13.29 10.97 1.29
CA ALA A 19 -13.34 11.37 -0.10
C ALA A 19 -12.65 10.32 -0.98
N ALA A 20 -13.44 9.61 -1.78
CA ALA A 20 -12.95 8.67 -2.76
C ALA A 20 -12.81 9.36 -4.11
N VAL A 21 -11.58 9.59 -4.55
CA VAL A 21 -11.27 10.04 -5.92
C VAL A 21 -11.70 8.95 -6.89
N GLN A 22 -12.49 9.31 -7.90
CA GLN A 22 -12.98 8.39 -8.93
C GLN A 22 -12.28 8.59 -10.26
N ALA A 23 -11.91 9.83 -10.60
CA ALA A 23 -11.25 10.13 -11.86
C ALA A 23 -10.42 11.41 -11.79
N ILE A 24 -9.42 11.49 -12.64
CA ILE A 24 -8.63 12.68 -12.95
C ILE A 24 -8.83 12.95 -14.44
N ARG A 25 -9.41 14.10 -14.77
CA ARG A 25 -9.75 14.45 -16.15
C ARG A 25 -8.97 15.68 -16.63
N PRO A 26 -8.58 15.73 -17.91
CA PRO A 26 -7.98 16.92 -18.46
C PRO A 26 -8.99 18.08 -18.45
N ASP A 27 -8.56 19.25 -18.00
CA ASP A 27 -9.31 20.49 -18.25
C ASP A 27 -9.20 20.82 -19.75
N GLN A 28 -10.34 20.92 -20.43
CA GLN A 28 -10.41 21.21 -21.86
C GLN A 28 -10.15 22.70 -22.15
N SER A 29 -10.31 23.57 -21.16
CA SER A 29 -10.09 25.01 -21.27
C SER A 29 -8.63 25.42 -20.99
N ASP A 30 -7.89 24.59 -20.26
CA ASP A 30 -6.52 24.84 -19.84
C ASP A 30 -5.72 23.54 -19.83
N LEU A 31 -4.93 23.37 -20.90
CA LEU A 31 -4.12 22.18 -21.12
C LEU A 31 -3.02 21.98 -20.07
N SER A 32 -2.77 22.91 -19.16
CA SER A 32 -1.82 22.72 -18.05
C SER A 32 -2.44 22.11 -16.80
N SER A 33 -3.76 21.89 -16.81
CA SER A 33 -4.52 21.56 -15.60
C SER A 33 -5.44 20.35 -15.74
N TRP A 34 -5.90 19.89 -14.58
CA TRP A 34 -6.67 18.69 -14.33
C TRP A 34 -7.84 18.98 -13.40
N PHE A 35 -8.96 18.32 -13.64
CA PHE A 35 -10.04 18.17 -12.67
C PHE A 35 -9.88 16.85 -11.93
N VAL A 36 -9.88 16.91 -10.60
CA VAL A 36 -9.95 15.73 -9.73
C VAL A 36 -11.37 15.60 -9.24
N GLU A 37 -12.01 14.50 -9.59
CA GLU A 37 -13.43 14.23 -9.36
C GLU A 37 -13.60 13.04 -8.42
N GLY A 38 -14.62 13.09 -7.57
CA GLY A 38 -14.92 11.99 -6.69
C GLY A 38 -16.17 12.20 -5.84
N PHE A 39 -16.29 11.34 -4.84
CA PHE A 39 -17.41 11.34 -3.91
C PHE A 39 -16.91 11.45 -2.49
N GLN A 40 -17.55 12.32 -1.70
CA GLN A 40 -17.25 12.53 -0.30
C GLN A 40 -18.47 12.16 0.55
N SER A 41 -18.28 11.20 1.46
CA SER A 41 -19.26 10.88 2.51
C SER A 41 -19.07 11.83 3.70
N THR A 42 -20.11 12.00 4.52
CA THR A 42 -20.02 12.92 5.67
C THR A 42 -19.18 12.33 6.79
N ASP A 43 -19.30 11.02 7.04
CA ASP A 43 -18.60 10.28 8.10
C ASP A 43 -18.23 8.85 7.68
N LYS A 44 -17.40 8.20 8.51
CA LYS A 44 -17.04 6.78 8.34
C LYS A 44 -18.29 5.89 8.47
N GLY A 45 -18.64 5.18 7.40
CA GLY A 45 -19.77 4.24 7.42
C GLY A 45 -21.14 4.92 7.25
N ASP A 46 -21.16 6.17 6.83
CA ASP A 46 -22.38 6.90 6.50
C ASP A 46 -23.14 6.22 5.35
N THR A 47 -24.46 6.10 5.52
CA THR A 47 -25.40 5.52 4.54
C THR A 47 -26.06 6.59 3.66
N LEU A 48 -25.82 7.87 3.92
CA LEU A 48 -26.31 8.96 3.07
C LEU A 48 -25.62 8.91 1.70
N ALA A 49 -26.35 9.39 0.68
CA ALA A 49 -25.80 9.50 -0.66
C ALA A 49 -24.56 10.42 -0.64
N PRO A 50 -23.38 9.94 -1.08
CA PRO A 50 -22.17 10.72 -0.97
C PRO A 50 -22.23 11.92 -1.91
N LYS A 51 -21.64 13.04 -1.49
CA LYS A 51 -21.64 14.29 -2.25
C LYS A 51 -20.53 14.26 -3.29
N HIS A 52 -20.86 14.59 -4.54
CA HIS A 52 -19.84 14.79 -5.57
C HIS A 52 -18.96 16.00 -5.26
N PHE A 53 -17.65 15.85 -5.44
CA PHE A 53 -16.69 16.95 -5.43
C PHE A 53 -15.91 17.00 -6.75
N SER A 54 -15.50 18.20 -7.13
CA SER A 54 -14.56 18.43 -8.22
C SER A 54 -13.71 19.65 -7.90
N PHE A 55 -12.40 19.55 -8.10
CA PHE A 55 -11.49 20.69 -7.97
C PHE A 55 -10.43 20.67 -9.06
N LYS A 56 -9.96 21.87 -9.42
CA LYS A 56 -8.93 22.09 -10.44
C LYS A 56 -7.54 22.11 -9.80
N THR A 57 -6.57 21.46 -10.45
CA THR A 57 -5.16 21.45 -10.04
C THR A 57 -4.23 21.35 -11.25
N PHE A 58 -2.96 21.71 -11.08
CA PHE A 58 -1.92 21.57 -12.11
C PHE A 58 -1.08 20.30 -11.93
N LYS A 59 -1.02 19.78 -10.71
CA LYS A 59 -0.17 18.64 -10.32
C LYS A 59 -0.95 17.67 -9.46
N VAL A 60 -0.70 16.37 -9.64
CA VAL A 60 -1.36 15.29 -8.87
C VAL A 60 -0.35 14.27 -8.39
N ALA A 61 -0.43 13.93 -7.09
CA ALA A 61 0.23 12.76 -6.51
C ALA A 61 -0.80 11.64 -6.33
N ILE A 62 -0.57 10.48 -6.94
CA ILE A 62 -1.38 9.28 -6.72
C ILE A 62 -0.62 8.37 -5.78
N THR A 63 -1.07 8.29 -4.52
CA THR A 63 -0.42 7.52 -3.45
C THR A 63 -1.39 6.60 -2.71
N CYS A 64 -2.39 6.07 -3.42
CA CYS A 64 -3.50 5.28 -2.85
C CYS A 64 -3.21 3.77 -2.73
N GLY A 65 -1.95 3.34 -2.85
CA GLY A 65 -1.52 1.97 -2.58
C GLY A 65 -2.29 0.94 -3.42
N ALA A 66 -2.95 -0.02 -2.76
CA ALA A 66 -3.73 -1.08 -3.40
C ALA A 66 -4.86 -0.57 -4.30
N PHE A 67 -5.37 0.63 -4.07
CA PHE A 67 -6.44 1.25 -4.87
C PHE A 67 -5.91 2.03 -6.09
N VAL A 68 -4.63 1.90 -6.44
CA VAL A 68 -4.02 2.66 -7.55
C VAL A 68 -4.79 2.50 -8.88
N ASN A 69 -5.23 1.28 -9.20
CA ASN A 69 -5.95 1.01 -10.44
C ASN A 69 -7.37 1.59 -10.47
N HIS A 70 -7.97 1.84 -9.30
CA HIS A 70 -9.27 2.52 -9.20
C HIS A 70 -9.19 4.00 -9.60
N VAL A 71 -7.99 4.56 -9.62
CA VAL A 71 -7.76 5.92 -10.13
C VAL A 71 -7.20 5.87 -11.56
N LEU A 72 -6.19 5.03 -11.83
CA LEU A 72 -5.51 5.01 -13.13
C LEU A 72 -6.45 4.62 -14.28
N TYR A 73 -7.24 3.57 -14.12
CA TYR A 73 -8.08 3.05 -15.20
C TYR A 73 -9.17 4.05 -15.63
N PRO A 74 -10.05 4.56 -14.74
CA PRO A 74 -11.08 5.52 -15.15
C PRO A 74 -10.52 6.88 -15.59
N SER A 75 -9.28 7.22 -15.22
CA SER A 75 -8.65 8.49 -15.59
C SER A 75 -7.91 8.44 -16.93
N PHE A 76 -7.20 7.33 -17.18
CA PHE A 76 -6.18 7.24 -18.24
C PHE A 76 -6.30 5.97 -19.10
N GLY A 77 -7.24 5.08 -18.81
CA GLY A 77 -7.50 3.88 -19.62
C GLY A 77 -6.47 2.77 -19.47
N PHE A 78 -5.64 2.80 -18.42
CA PHE A 78 -4.66 1.76 -18.14
C PHE A 78 -4.63 1.31 -16.67
N THR A 79 -4.10 0.10 -16.45
CA THR A 79 -3.88 -0.49 -15.12
C THR A 79 -2.44 -0.94 -14.97
N LEU A 80 -1.94 -0.93 -13.73
CA LEU A 80 -0.73 -1.63 -13.33
C LEU A 80 -1.07 -3.10 -13.03
N ASP A 81 -0.21 -4.04 -13.43
CA ASP A 81 -0.30 -5.43 -12.96
C ASP A 81 0.19 -5.52 -11.53
N VAL A 82 -0.76 -5.46 -10.60
CA VAL A 82 -0.50 -5.57 -9.17
C VAL A 82 -0.98 -6.91 -8.63
N ASP A 83 -0.22 -7.46 -7.69
CA ASP A 83 -0.67 -8.50 -6.77
C ASP A 83 -0.86 -7.86 -5.41
N ILE A 84 -2.03 -8.04 -4.80
CA ILE A 84 -2.33 -7.49 -3.48
C ILE A 84 -2.39 -8.65 -2.50
N TRP A 85 -1.38 -8.73 -1.64
CA TRP A 85 -1.26 -9.77 -0.63
C TRP A 85 -2.04 -9.35 0.61
N GLU A 86 -2.98 -10.20 1.06
CA GLU A 86 -3.68 -10.02 2.33
C GLU A 86 -2.80 -10.56 3.46
N MET A 87 -1.87 -9.74 3.94
CA MET A 87 -0.87 -10.12 4.94
C MET A 87 -1.49 -10.18 6.33
N VAL A 88 -1.44 -11.35 6.97
CA VAL A 88 -1.96 -11.56 8.33
C VAL A 88 -0.89 -11.25 9.38
N TYR A 89 -1.30 -10.58 10.45
CA TYR A 89 -0.47 -10.38 11.64
C TYR A 89 -1.26 -10.63 12.92
N GLN A 90 -0.56 -11.09 13.95
CA GLN A 90 -1.14 -11.49 15.22
C GLN A 90 -0.39 -10.85 16.38
N TYR A 91 -1.11 -10.42 17.41
CA TYR A 91 -0.53 -9.95 18.66
C TYR A 91 -0.64 -11.03 19.72
N TYR A 92 0.47 -11.36 20.36
CA TYR A 92 0.53 -12.33 21.44
C TYR A 92 0.97 -11.67 22.75
N SER A 93 0.35 -12.11 23.85
CA SER A 93 0.80 -11.75 25.19
C SER A 93 2.11 -12.47 25.51
N ILE A 94 3.08 -11.73 26.05
CA ILE A 94 4.40 -12.23 26.44
C ILE A 94 4.60 -12.04 27.94
N ASP A 95 5.30 -12.96 28.58
CA ASP A 95 5.80 -12.82 29.94
C ASP A 95 6.59 -11.49 30.07
N PRO A 96 6.19 -10.58 30.98
CA PRO A 96 6.87 -9.30 31.18
C PRO A 96 8.37 -9.42 31.53
N LYS A 97 8.84 -10.59 31.96
CA LYS A 97 10.25 -10.88 32.23
C LYS A 97 11.06 -11.18 30.97
N VAL A 98 10.39 -11.47 29.86
CA VAL A 98 11.01 -11.75 28.56
C VAL A 98 10.90 -10.51 27.68
N SER A 99 12.03 -10.08 27.13
CA SER A 99 12.09 -8.92 26.26
C SER A 99 12.86 -9.25 24.99
N PHE A 100 12.26 -8.91 23.85
CA PHE A 100 12.94 -8.90 22.55
C PHE A 100 13.44 -7.47 22.29
N PRO A 101 14.75 -7.21 22.22
CA PRO A 101 15.25 -5.83 22.17
C PRO A 101 15.00 -5.14 20.82
N LYS A 102 14.74 -5.91 19.75
CA LYS A 102 14.63 -5.42 18.37
C LYS A 102 13.58 -6.21 17.59
N MET A 103 13.16 -5.62 16.48
CA MET A 103 12.56 -6.36 15.36
C MET A 103 13.46 -7.53 14.98
N TRP A 104 12.86 -8.66 14.61
CA TRP A 104 13.55 -9.81 14.06
C TRP A 104 12.85 -10.33 12.81
N PHE A 105 13.60 -11.04 11.98
CA PHE A 105 13.11 -11.75 10.80
C PHE A 105 13.80 -13.11 10.75
N GLN A 106 13.02 -14.17 10.60
CA GLN A 106 13.48 -15.56 10.47
C GLN A 106 13.45 -15.95 8.99
N PHE A 107 14.60 -16.40 8.48
CA PHE A 107 14.71 -16.99 7.16
C PHE A 107 14.86 -18.51 7.31
N ALA A 108 13.93 -19.27 6.76
CA ALA A 108 13.96 -20.72 6.74
C ALA A 108 13.26 -21.24 5.47
N ASN A 109 13.63 -22.44 5.04
CA ASN A 109 12.96 -23.11 3.93
C ASN A 109 11.51 -23.42 4.31
N ASP A 110 10.60 -23.33 3.35
CA ASP A 110 9.20 -23.69 3.53
C ASP A 110 9.04 -25.15 3.95
N THR A 111 8.03 -25.41 4.79
CA THR A 111 7.65 -26.77 5.16
C THR A 111 6.87 -27.40 4.02
N PRO A 112 7.28 -28.58 3.50
CA PRO A 112 6.50 -29.28 2.48
C PRO A 112 5.09 -29.63 2.99
N PRO A 113 4.08 -29.62 2.11
CA PRO A 113 2.72 -29.99 2.48
C PRO A 113 2.65 -31.48 2.87
N VAL A 114 1.84 -31.81 3.89
CA VAL A 114 1.62 -33.19 4.33
C VAL A 114 0.80 -34.00 3.30
N SER A 115 -0.11 -33.36 2.56
CA SER A 115 -0.87 -33.99 1.47
C SER A 115 -1.36 -32.96 0.45
N GLY A 116 -0.78 -32.96 -0.77
CA GLY A 116 -1.35 -32.29 -1.96
C GLY A 116 -1.59 -30.77 -1.90
N GLY A 117 -1.04 -30.06 -0.91
CA GLY A 117 -1.27 -28.62 -0.69
C GLY A 117 -0.14 -27.69 -1.17
N LYS A 118 -0.23 -26.41 -0.80
CA LYS A 118 0.88 -25.45 -0.95
C LYS A 118 1.91 -25.65 0.18
N PRO A 119 3.21 -25.38 -0.05
CA PRO A 119 4.18 -25.30 1.03
C PRO A 119 3.78 -24.26 2.07
N ILE A 120 4.07 -24.53 3.34
CA ILE A 120 3.84 -23.58 4.44
C ILE A 120 5.08 -22.73 4.59
N SER A 121 4.94 -21.41 4.48
CA SER A 121 6.09 -20.52 4.63
C SER A 121 6.64 -20.54 6.05
N ASN A 122 7.97 -20.63 6.16
CA ASN A 122 8.67 -20.45 7.44
C ASN A 122 9.38 -19.09 7.54
N LEU A 123 8.95 -18.12 6.73
CA LEU A 123 9.39 -16.74 6.84
C LEU A 123 8.51 -16.03 7.86
N PHE A 124 9.09 -15.66 8.99
CA PHE A 124 8.37 -14.97 10.06
C PHE A 124 9.10 -13.71 10.46
N TYR A 125 8.36 -12.70 10.88
CA TYR A 125 8.93 -11.50 11.49
C TYR A 125 8.14 -11.08 12.71
N GLY A 126 8.83 -10.43 13.64
CA GLY A 126 8.25 -9.98 14.87
C GLY A 126 8.70 -8.59 15.27
N PHE A 127 7.78 -7.85 15.88
CA PHE A 127 8.03 -6.60 16.57
C PHE A 127 7.83 -6.80 18.07
N PRO A 128 8.76 -6.31 18.89
CA PRO A 128 8.64 -6.42 20.34
C PRO A 128 7.51 -5.54 20.88
N SER A 129 7.21 -5.71 22.17
CA SER A 129 6.42 -4.70 22.88
C SER A 129 7.17 -3.37 22.88
N VAL A 130 6.43 -2.29 22.64
CA VAL A 130 6.96 -0.93 22.56
C VAL A 130 6.29 -0.04 23.60
N PRO A 131 7.00 0.96 24.19
CA PRO A 131 6.47 1.79 25.27
C PRO A 131 5.21 2.60 24.92
N TRP A 132 4.95 2.82 23.63
CA TRP A 132 3.80 3.56 23.12
C TRP A 132 2.67 2.65 22.59
N GLY A 133 2.79 1.33 22.76
CA GLY A 133 1.77 0.35 22.45
C GLY A 133 1.20 -0.30 23.72
N PRO A 134 0.26 -1.25 23.58
CA PRO A 134 -0.19 -2.05 24.71
C PRO A 134 1.01 -2.80 25.34
N PRO A 135 1.12 -2.82 26.68
CA PRO A 135 2.24 -3.47 27.35
C PRO A 135 2.22 -4.97 27.12
N ASN A 136 3.41 -5.57 27.06
CA ASN A 136 3.61 -7.02 26.99
C ASN A 136 2.99 -7.72 25.77
N LEU A 137 2.73 -7.00 24.68
CA LEU A 137 2.32 -7.61 23.42
C LEU A 137 3.45 -7.56 22.40
N ALA A 138 3.73 -8.68 21.73
CA ALA A 138 4.49 -8.67 20.48
C ALA A 138 3.56 -8.90 19.30
N ARG A 139 3.84 -8.17 18.23
CA ARG A 139 3.24 -8.44 16.93
C ARG A 139 4.13 -9.42 16.18
N ILE A 140 3.57 -10.53 15.74
CA ILE A 140 4.24 -11.57 14.96
C ILE A 140 3.42 -11.83 13.70
N ALA A 141 4.09 -12.02 12.57
CA ALA A 141 3.46 -12.23 11.29
C ALA A 141 4.30 -13.18 10.44
N VAL A 142 3.63 -13.90 9.54
CA VAL A 142 4.25 -14.64 8.46
C VAL A 142 4.52 -13.67 7.29
N ASP A 143 5.64 -13.82 6.60
CA ASP A 143 5.99 -13.03 5.42
C ASP A 143 5.49 -13.70 4.13
N THR A 144 4.21 -14.00 4.11
CA THR A 144 3.48 -14.51 2.95
C THR A 144 2.01 -14.17 3.10
N ALA A 145 1.24 -14.35 2.03
CA ALA A 145 -0.21 -14.32 2.10
C ALA A 145 -0.77 -15.55 1.40
N THR A 146 -1.68 -16.25 2.08
CA THR A 146 -2.46 -17.32 1.42
C THR A 146 -3.43 -16.75 0.39
N GLN A 147 -3.99 -15.57 0.68
CA GLN A 147 -4.88 -14.84 -0.21
C GLN A 147 -4.12 -13.73 -0.95
N VAL A 148 -4.13 -13.82 -2.28
CA VAL A 148 -3.59 -12.80 -3.20
C VAL A 148 -4.70 -12.39 -4.15
N ILE A 149 -5.07 -11.12 -4.11
CA ILE A 149 -6.17 -10.54 -4.89
C ILE A 149 -5.63 -9.55 -5.92
N LYS A 150 -6.44 -9.25 -6.94
CA LYS A 150 -6.11 -8.27 -8.00
C LYS A 150 -6.78 -6.92 -7.79
N ASP A 151 -7.90 -6.89 -7.07
CA ASP A 151 -8.62 -5.67 -6.72
C ASP A 151 -8.81 -5.60 -5.20
N PRO A 152 -8.52 -4.46 -4.53
CA PRO A 152 -8.74 -4.33 -3.09
C PRO A 152 -10.20 -4.48 -2.65
N VAL A 153 -11.19 -4.43 -3.54
CA VAL A 153 -12.61 -4.70 -3.21
C VAL A 153 -12.92 -6.18 -3.07
N ASP A 154 -12.06 -7.05 -3.61
CA ASP A 154 -12.18 -8.50 -3.45
C ASP A 154 -11.73 -8.96 -2.06
N ARG A 155 -11.23 -8.02 -1.24
CA ARG A 155 -10.76 -8.29 0.11
C ARG A 155 -11.85 -8.93 0.96
N SER A 156 -11.53 -10.06 1.57
CA SER A 156 -12.44 -10.75 2.48
C SER A 156 -12.38 -10.16 3.89
N HIS A 157 -13.11 -9.08 4.12
CA HIS A 157 -13.13 -8.38 5.42
C HIS A 157 -13.50 -9.24 6.65
N SER A 158 -14.10 -10.42 6.44
CA SER A 158 -14.61 -11.29 7.50
C SER A 158 -13.88 -12.63 7.61
N ASN A 159 -13.09 -13.04 6.61
CA ASN A 159 -12.49 -14.37 6.57
C ASN A 159 -10.98 -14.29 6.38
N ILE A 160 -10.28 -14.08 7.49
CA ILE A 160 -8.83 -14.30 7.55
C ILE A 160 -8.59 -15.79 7.34
N ALA A 161 -7.63 -16.15 6.50
CA ALA A 161 -7.34 -17.56 6.20
C ALA A 161 -6.95 -18.32 7.47
N GLU A 162 -7.72 -19.36 7.82
CA GLU A 162 -7.48 -20.18 9.03
C GLU A 162 -6.07 -20.77 9.05
N GLU A 163 -5.54 -21.11 7.87
CA GLU A 163 -4.19 -21.64 7.70
C GLU A 163 -3.12 -20.63 8.14
N ASP A 164 -3.22 -19.36 7.75
CA ASP A 164 -2.26 -18.31 8.14
C ASP A 164 -2.29 -18.08 9.67
N LEU A 165 -3.47 -18.21 10.28
CA LEU A 165 -3.65 -18.11 11.73
C LEU A 165 -3.00 -19.27 12.46
N GLU A 166 -3.35 -20.50 12.10
CA GLU A 166 -2.92 -21.70 12.79
C GLU A 166 -1.43 -21.98 12.58
N ASN A 167 -0.91 -21.80 11.35
CA ASN A 167 0.51 -21.99 11.08
C ASN A 167 1.39 -21.03 11.89
N THR A 168 0.99 -19.76 11.97
CA THR A 168 1.70 -18.77 12.80
C THR A 168 1.59 -19.13 14.28
N ARG A 169 0.41 -19.53 14.75
CA ARG A 169 0.18 -19.90 16.16
C ARG A 169 1.04 -21.08 16.59
N GLN A 170 1.09 -22.13 15.78
CA GLN A 170 1.93 -23.31 16.02
C GLN A 170 3.41 -22.96 16.00
N TRP A 171 3.84 -22.12 15.04
CA TRP A 171 5.22 -21.68 14.97
C TRP A 171 5.61 -20.86 16.21
N VAL A 172 4.73 -19.94 16.64
CA VAL A 172 4.93 -19.11 17.84
C VAL A 172 5.04 -19.97 19.10
N ALA A 173 4.12 -20.92 19.29
CA ALA A 173 4.10 -21.83 20.43
C ALA A 173 5.43 -22.59 20.61
N LYS A 174 6.06 -22.95 19.49
CA LYS A 174 7.28 -23.75 19.48
C LYS A 174 8.55 -22.92 19.62
N HIS A 175 8.58 -21.71 19.07
CA HIS A 175 9.84 -20.97 18.88
C HIS A 175 9.97 -19.70 19.72
N ILE A 176 8.87 -19.13 20.21
CA ILE A 176 8.90 -17.84 20.89
C ILE A 176 8.85 -18.00 22.40
N VAL A 177 9.96 -17.66 23.05
CA VAL A 177 10.11 -17.67 24.51
C VAL A 177 9.18 -16.64 25.15
N GLY A 178 8.61 -16.97 26.30
CA GLY A 178 7.74 -16.07 27.05
C GLY A 178 6.29 -16.03 26.55
N ILE A 179 5.95 -16.82 25.52
CA ILE A 179 4.56 -17.04 25.09
C ILE A 179 4.08 -18.41 25.61
N SER A 180 2.78 -18.52 25.90
CA SER A 180 2.14 -19.79 26.32
C SER A 180 2.41 -20.92 25.32
N PRO A 181 2.60 -22.18 25.76
CA PRO A 181 2.68 -23.35 24.87
C PRO A 181 1.41 -23.56 24.02
N ASP A 182 0.28 -23.01 24.45
CA ASP A 182 -0.96 -22.94 23.68
C ASP A 182 -1.36 -21.46 23.55
N PRO A 183 -0.77 -20.72 22.60
CA PRO A 183 -0.99 -19.29 22.51
C PRO A 183 -2.30 -18.98 21.79
N VAL A 184 -3.09 -18.09 22.37
CA VAL A 184 -4.24 -17.47 21.71
C VAL A 184 -3.87 -16.03 21.39
N PRO A 185 -3.97 -15.58 20.13
CA PRO A 185 -3.70 -14.19 19.79
C PRO A 185 -4.70 -13.26 20.48
N VAL A 186 -4.19 -12.19 21.09
CA VAL A 186 -4.99 -11.14 21.72
C VAL A 186 -5.71 -10.30 20.66
N PHE A 187 -5.06 -10.13 19.51
CA PHE A 187 -5.60 -9.43 18.36
C PHE A 187 -5.05 -10.05 17.09
N VAL A 188 -5.89 -10.10 16.06
CA VAL A 188 -5.54 -10.52 14.71
C VAL A 188 -5.95 -9.41 13.76
N GLY A 189 -5.10 -9.10 12.79
CA GLY A 189 -5.44 -8.17 11.74
C GLY A 189 -4.76 -8.51 10.43
N GLU A 190 -5.16 -7.78 9.41
CA GLU A 190 -4.68 -7.94 8.05
C GLU A 190 -4.25 -6.59 7.48
N ALA A 191 -3.21 -6.62 6.65
CA ALA A 191 -2.72 -5.48 5.89
C ALA A 191 -2.60 -5.84 4.42
N LEU A 192 -2.95 -4.90 3.53
CA LEU A 192 -2.77 -5.08 2.10
C LEU A 192 -1.33 -4.69 1.72
N GLN A 193 -0.57 -5.65 1.20
CA GLN A 193 0.75 -5.42 0.63
C GLN A 193 0.62 -5.46 -0.90
N THR A 194 0.73 -4.30 -1.54
CA THR A 194 0.71 -4.20 -2.99
C THR A 194 2.09 -4.55 -3.54
N ASN A 195 2.15 -5.48 -4.48
CA ASN A 195 3.36 -5.93 -5.15
C ASN A 195 3.17 -5.80 -6.66
N VAL A 196 4.31 -5.71 -7.35
CA VAL A 196 4.43 -5.83 -8.80
C VAL A 196 5.43 -6.94 -9.08
N TYR A 197 5.60 -7.34 -10.35
CA TYR A 197 6.37 -8.53 -10.74
C TYR A 197 7.79 -8.64 -10.15
N ASP A 198 8.45 -7.52 -9.79
CA ASP A 198 9.80 -7.47 -9.22
C ASP A 198 9.84 -7.13 -7.71
N ASN A 199 8.69 -7.02 -7.05
CA ASN A 199 8.55 -6.61 -5.65
C ASN A 199 9.16 -5.22 -5.32
N MET A 200 9.45 -4.40 -6.34
CA MET A 200 9.97 -3.05 -6.18
C MET A 200 8.84 -2.01 -6.14
N PHE A 201 9.19 -0.74 -5.88
CA PHE A 201 8.25 0.37 -5.95
C PHE A 201 7.89 0.70 -7.40
N VAL A 202 6.71 1.30 -7.59
CA VAL A 202 6.45 2.18 -8.72
C VAL A 202 6.47 3.60 -8.18
N LEU A 203 7.47 4.38 -8.60
CA LEU A 203 7.72 5.75 -8.13
C LEU A 203 8.23 6.59 -9.30
N ASP A 204 7.31 7.19 -10.05
CA ASP A 204 7.63 7.95 -11.26
C ASP A 204 6.47 8.85 -11.70
N TYR A 205 6.68 9.67 -12.72
CA TYR A 205 5.57 10.24 -13.47
C TYR A 205 4.84 9.20 -14.30
N ILE A 206 3.56 9.46 -14.60
CA ILE A 206 2.88 8.74 -15.68
C ILE A 206 3.56 9.14 -17.01
N PRO A 207 3.98 8.18 -17.85
CA PRO A 207 4.51 8.44 -19.18
C PRO A 207 3.57 9.32 -20.02
N GLU A 208 4.12 10.28 -20.76
CA GLU A 208 3.33 11.26 -21.52
C GLU A 208 2.37 10.59 -22.51
N GLY A 209 2.81 9.52 -23.19
CA GLY A 209 1.96 8.77 -24.13
C GLY A 209 0.76 8.05 -23.50
N LEU A 210 0.70 7.95 -22.17
CA LEU A 210 -0.43 7.38 -21.42
C LEU A 210 -1.37 8.46 -20.86
N LEU A 211 -1.06 9.75 -21.05
CA LEU A 211 -1.92 10.85 -20.63
C LEU A 211 -2.88 11.25 -21.76
N PRO A 212 -4.18 11.45 -21.49
CA PRO A 212 -5.12 11.89 -22.51
C PRO A 212 -4.80 13.31 -22.97
N ASN A 213 -4.89 13.53 -24.29
CA ASN A 213 -4.51 14.80 -24.94
C ASN A 213 -3.08 15.23 -24.55
N ALA A 214 -2.15 14.26 -24.58
CA ALA A 214 -0.74 14.44 -24.30
C ALA A 214 -0.15 15.61 -25.12
N GLY A 215 0.55 16.50 -24.42
CA GLY A 215 1.27 17.62 -24.99
C GLY A 215 2.14 18.28 -23.91
N ALA A 216 3.07 19.14 -24.34
CA ALA A 216 4.11 19.70 -23.47
C ALA A 216 3.60 20.34 -22.17
N GLY A 217 2.36 20.84 -22.14
CA GLY A 217 1.73 21.42 -20.95
C GLY A 217 1.39 20.42 -19.82
N ARG A 218 1.32 19.11 -20.12
CA ARG A 218 0.93 18.05 -19.15
C ARG A 218 2.02 17.06 -18.82
N ALA A 219 3.12 17.06 -19.57
CA ALA A 219 4.28 16.24 -19.24
C ALA A 219 4.68 16.47 -17.77
N ARG A 220 4.94 15.38 -17.05
CA ARG A 220 5.39 15.43 -15.64
C ARG A 220 4.42 16.16 -14.70
N SER A 221 3.12 16.07 -14.96
CA SER A 221 2.09 16.67 -14.08
C SER A 221 1.48 15.69 -13.08
N ILE A 222 1.59 14.39 -13.33
CA ILE A 222 1.04 13.35 -12.46
C ILE A 222 2.16 12.39 -12.08
N ALA A 223 2.39 12.22 -10.78
CA ALA A 223 3.35 11.27 -10.23
C ALA A 223 2.61 10.20 -9.41
N VAL A 224 3.10 8.98 -9.46
CA VAL A 224 2.51 7.81 -8.79
C VAL A 224 3.53 7.24 -7.83
N PHE A 225 3.07 6.92 -6.61
CA PHE A 225 3.77 6.03 -5.70
C PHE A 225 2.86 4.87 -5.29
N THR A 226 3.27 3.64 -5.62
CA THR A 226 2.60 2.42 -5.17
C THR A 226 3.56 1.24 -5.12
N ALA A 227 3.07 0.11 -4.62
CA ALA A 227 3.76 -1.16 -4.45
C ALA A 227 4.98 -1.14 -3.50
N GLY A 228 5.44 -2.34 -3.13
CA GLY A 228 6.65 -2.62 -2.37
C GLY A 228 6.58 -2.30 -0.87
N TRP A 229 7.64 -2.65 -0.14
CA TRP A 229 7.76 -2.54 1.32
C TRP A 229 8.12 -1.12 1.79
N GLY A 230 7.22 -0.16 1.56
CA GLY A 230 7.51 1.27 1.60
C GLY A 230 7.52 1.96 2.98
N MET A 231 6.96 1.36 4.03
CA MET A 231 6.70 2.08 5.30
C MET A 231 7.95 2.72 5.93
N LYS A 232 9.11 2.06 5.84
CA LYS A 232 10.39 2.57 6.37
C LYS A 232 10.94 3.78 5.59
N PHE A 233 10.42 4.02 4.38
CA PHE A 233 10.86 5.08 3.47
C PHE A 233 9.85 6.22 3.34
N VAL A 234 8.75 6.24 4.11
CA VAL A 234 7.69 7.26 3.99
C VAL A 234 8.23 8.71 3.96
N PRO A 235 9.13 9.13 4.86
CA PRO A 235 9.67 10.50 4.81
C PRO A 235 10.47 10.78 3.53
N LEU A 236 11.24 9.80 3.06
CA LEU A 236 12.05 9.90 1.86
C LEU A 236 11.18 9.96 0.60
N ILE A 237 10.20 9.07 0.50
CA ILE A 237 9.25 9.01 -0.63
C ILE A 237 8.46 10.31 -0.70
N GLY A 238 8.01 10.87 0.43
CA GLY A 238 7.35 12.18 0.44
C GLY A 238 8.23 13.30 -0.12
N ARG A 239 9.53 13.29 0.18
CA ARG A 239 10.50 14.25 -0.39
C ARG A 239 10.67 14.05 -1.89
N ILE A 240 10.81 12.81 -2.36
CA ILE A 240 10.91 12.49 -3.80
C ILE A 240 9.65 12.96 -4.53
N MET A 241 8.45 12.67 -4.00
CA MET A 241 7.19 13.10 -4.60
C MET A 241 7.09 14.63 -4.70
N LYS A 242 7.56 15.36 -3.69
CA LYS A 242 7.68 16.82 -3.75
C LYS A 242 8.63 17.26 -4.86
N GLN A 243 9.83 16.65 -4.95
CA GLN A 243 10.82 17.01 -5.98
C GLN A 243 10.27 16.77 -7.39
N LEU A 244 9.59 15.64 -7.61
CA LEU A 244 8.90 15.37 -8.86
C LEU A 244 7.83 16.44 -9.16
N LEU A 245 6.88 16.67 -8.26
CA LEU A 245 5.71 17.48 -8.61
C LEU A 245 5.97 18.99 -8.56
N VAL A 246 6.88 19.44 -7.70
CA VAL A 246 7.15 20.86 -7.46
C VAL A 246 8.44 21.31 -8.13
N ASP A 247 9.51 20.51 -8.05
CA ASP A 247 10.84 20.91 -8.56
C ASP A 247 11.07 20.44 -10.01
N GLY A 248 10.17 19.61 -10.57
CA GLY A 248 10.22 19.12 -11.94
C GLY A 248 11.13 17.91 -12.16
N GLY A 249 11.63 17.30 -11.08
CA GLY A 249 12.51 16.14 -11.08
C GLY A 249 13.30 15.97 -9.78
N THR A 250 13.89 14.79 -9.57
CA THR A 250 14.86 14.52 -8.48
C THR A 250 16.26 14.40 -9.06
N ASN A 251 17.21 15.17 -8.50
CA ASN A 251 18.65 15.02 -8.74
C ASN A 251 19.40 14.50 -7.51
N GLU A 252 18.71 14.37 -6.37
CA GLU A 252 19.27 13.91 -5.09
C GLU A 252 19.15 12.38 -4.96
N PHE A 253 18.05 11.82 -5.48
CA PHE A 253 17.73 10.40 -5.36
C PHE A 253 17.66 9.74 -6.73
N ASP A 254 18.38 8.64 -6.87
CA ASP A 254 18.25 7.74 -8.02
C ASP A 254 17.00 6.87 -7.84
N ILE A 255 15.99 7.13 -8.67
CA ILE A 255 14.74 6.36 -8.75
C ILE A 255 14.63 5.58 -10.07
N SER A 256 15.74 5.41 -10.81
CA SER A 256 15.75 4.76 -12.13
C SER A 256 15.18 3.34 -12.11
N GLN A 257 15.37 2.62 -11.01
CA GLN A 257 14.85 1.27 -10.79
C GLN A 257 13.35 1.22 -10.44
N PHE A 258 12.71 2.37 -10.22
CA PHE A 258 11.29 2.47 -9.83
C PHE A 258 10.42 3.08 -10.92
N LYS A 259 11.00 3.35 -12.09
CA LYS A 259 10.27 3.90 -13.24
C LYS A 259 9.06 3.06 -13.62
N MET A 260 8.03 3.73 -14.09
CA MET A 260 6.77 3.08 -14.48
C MET A 260 6.92 2.31 -15.81
N ASP A 261 7.93 2.59 -16.62
CA ASP A 261 8.16 1.90 -17.91
C ASP A 261 9.17 0.74 -17.83
N ARG A 262 9.81 0.51 -16.68
CA ARG A 262 10.92 -0.46 -16.53
C ARG A 262 10.56 -1.91 -16.86
N GLY A 263 9.27 -2.27 -16.71
CA GLY A 263 8.77 -3.64 -16.83
C GLY A 263 8.18 -3.97 -18.19
N GLY A 264 7.94 -2.96 -19.04
CA GLY A 264 7.12 -3.10 -20.24
C GLY A 264 5.76 -3.73 -19.92
N ASP A 265 5.34 -4.70 -20.72
CA ASP A 265 4.07 -5.42 -20.58
C ASP A 265 3.93 -6.22 -19.27
N ARG A 266 5.01 -6.40 -18.50
CA ARG A 266 4.95 -7.04 -17.16
C ARG A 266 4.44 -6.11 -16.07
N LEU A 267 4.40 -4.79 -16.32
CA LEU A 267 3.85 -3.82 -15.39
C LEU A 267 2.48 -3.30 -15.85
N PHE A 268 2.11 -3.46 -17.11
CA PHE A 268 0.85 -2.97 -17.66
C PHE A 268 -0.02 -4.13 -18.17
N THR A 269 -1.27 -4.21 -17.71
CA THR A 269 -2.21 -5.29 -18.10
C THR A 269 -3.29 -4.84 -19.08
N CYS A 270 -3.58 -3.55 -19.15
CA CYS A 270 -4.55 -3.00 -20.08
C CYS A 270 -4.02 -1.66 -20.61
N VAL A 271 -3.73 -1.59 -21.91
CA VAL A 271 -3.47 -0.34 -22.60
C VAL A 271 -4.45 -0.32 -23.77
N LEU A 272 -5.60 0.32 -23.57
CA LEU A 272 -6.41 0.70 -24.71
C LEU A 272 -5.63 1.80 -25.43
N TRP A 273 -5.04 1.48 -26.57
CA TRP A 273 -4.50 2.48 -27.48
C TRP A 273 -5.65 3.36 -27.94
N ILE A 274 -5.86 4.48 -27.24
CA ILE A 274 -6.76 5.53 -27.71
C ILE A 274 -5.97 6.28 -28.79
N GLY A 275 -6.21 5.89 -30.04
CA GLY A 275 -5.72 6.60 -31.23
C GLY A 275 -6.48 7.90 -31.48
#